data_AF-A0A1E9AEX6-F1
#
_entry.id   AF-A0A1E9AEX6-F1
#
_cell.length_a   1.000
_cell.length_b   1.000
_cell.length_c   1.000
_cell.angle_alpha   90.00
_cell.angle_beta   90.00
_cell.angle_gamma   90.00
#
_symmetry.space_group_name_H-M   'P 1'
#
loop_
_entity.id
_entity.type
_entity.pdbx_description
1 polymer ?
#
loop_
_entity_poly.entity_id
_entity_poly.type
_entity_poly.pdbx_seq_one_letter_code
_entity_poly.pdbx_strand_id
1 'polypeptide(L)'
;MEIEVFNEVLGEGLEPILGQDRYYNSLSDSECFYEIPDWINGTGYYQGAVIRFYDLLSKEVYTPFEKEKNVSYSYAKFKNNFFYFLKVDFNKNIVELIKYYPEQSLESLHKIPIKEVELYNLSLEDGYEFHICSSSDRFISYYPRKFSIDMKPAQSVLYIDKDRLYINQWIEEGIEGDKITNDYKYYEKLLVLDLDGNIISERKGSLSQYPNGKWYLS
;
A
#
# COMPACT_ATOMS: atom_id res chain seq x y z
N MET A 1 -28.77 -9.99 16.06
CA MET A 1 -27.62 -9.27 15.47
C MET A 1 -27.94 -7.80 15.55
N GLU A 2 -27.10 -7.02 16.20
CA GLU A 2 -27.22 -5.56 16.27
C GLU A 2 -26.33 -4.96 15.18
N ILE A 3 -26.85 -3.97 14.46
CA ILE A 3 -26.14 -3.30 13.36
C ILE A 3 -25.75 -1.92 13.84
N GLU A 4 -24.44 -1.70 13.98
CA GLU A 4 -23.85 -0.38 14.27
C GLU A 4 -23.82 0.45 12.98
N VAL A 5 -24.19 1.73 13.08
CA VAL A 5 -24.32 2.63 11.93
C VAL A 5 -23.43 3.86 12.14
N PHE A 6 -22.63 4.20 11.13
CA PHE A 6 -21.84 5.43 11.12
C PHE A 6 -22.72 6.66 10.88
N ASN A 7 -22.24 7.83 11.29
CA ASN A 7 -22.94 9.10 11.08
C ASN A 7 -23.17 9.41 9.59
N GLU A 8 -22.31 8.86 8.72
CA GLU A 8 -22.46 8.91 7.27
C GLU A 8 -22.42 7.49 6.68
N VAL A 9 -23.40 7.16 5.84
CA VAL A 9 -23.52 5.86 5.16
C VAL A 9 -23.37 6.05 3.66
N LEU A 10 -22.23 5.62 3.12
CA LEU A 10 -21.83 5.88 1.73
C LEU A 10 -21.79 4.62 0.85
N GLY A 11 -21.96 3.43 1.45
CA GLY A 11 -21.91 2.15 0.73
C GLY A 11 -20.52 1.69 0.31
N GLU A 12 -19.47 2.24 0.93
CA GLU A 12 -18.08 1.93 0.62
C GLU A 12 -17.55 0.76 1.48
N GLY A 13 -16.62 -0.03 0.92
CA GLY A 13 -15.90 -1.06 1.66
C GLY A 13 -14.91 -0.44 2.64
N LEU A 14 -14.84 -1.00 3.85
CA LEU A 14 -13.91 -0.56 4.89
C LEU A 14 -12.67 -1.45 4.91
N GLU A 15 -11.51 -0.84 4.72
CA GLU A 15 -10.22 -1.49 4.86
C GLU A 15 -9.65 -1.24 6.28
N PRO A 16 -9.16 -2.29 6.97
CA PRO A 16 -8.54 -2.13 8.27
C PRO A 16 -7.20 -1.42 8.14
N ILE A 17 -6.98 -0.41 8.98
CA ILE A 17 -5.65 0.19 9.11
C ILE A 17 -4.87 -0.59 10.17
N LEU A 18 -3.96 -1.46 9.77
CA LEU A 18 -3.18 -2.31 10.69
C LEU A 18 -2.31 -1.48 11.64
N GLY A 19 -2.12 -1.95 12.88
CA GLY A 19 -1.36 -1.25 13.92
C GLY A 19 -2.21 -0.57 15.00
N GLN A 20 -3.52 -0.61 14.84
CA GLN A 20 -4.53 -0.05 15.74
C GLN A 20 -5.87 -0.77 15.49
N ASP A 21 -6.85 -0.53 16.35
CA ASP A 21 -8.16 -1.22 16.35
C ASP A 21 -9.37 -0.28 16.29
N ARG A 22 -9.15 1.03 16.11
CA ARG A 22 -10.19 2.06 16.19
C ARG A 22 -10.67 2.54 14.83
N TYR A 23 -9.76 2.73 13.88
CA TYR A 23 -10.02 3.38 12.61
C TYR A 23 -9.93 2.40 11.45
N TYR A 24 -10.82 2.61 10.49
CA TYR A 24 -10.79 1.98 9.18
C TYR A 24 -10.69 3.09 8.14
N ASN A 25 -10.28 2.78 6.91
CA ASN A 25 -10.38 3.72 5.81
C ASN A 25 -11.10 3.14 4.60
N SER A 26 -11.63 4.02 3.77
CA SER A 26 -12.19 3.67 2.46
C SER A 26 -11.63 4.59 1.39
N LEU A 27 -11.77 4.15 0.15
CA LEU A 27 -11.66 4.98 -1.03
C LEU A 27 -12.99 4.92 -1.77
N SER A 28 -13.52 6.06 -2.20
CA SER A 28 -14.73 6.10 -3.05
C SER A 28 -14.49 5.48 -4.44
N ASP A 29 -13.23 5.34 -4.80
CA ASP A 29 -12.74 4.77 -6.05
C ASP A 29 -11.29 4.34 -5.83
N SER A 30 -10.96 3.12 -6.26
CA SER A 30 -9.67 2.45 -6.00
C SER A 30 -8.94 2.07 -7.30
N GLU A 31 -9.19 2.80 -8.39
CA GLU A 31 -8.45 2.62 -9.66
C GLU A 31 -6.93 2.66 -9.44
N CYS A 32 -6.20 1.79 -10.15
CA CYS A 32 -4.74 1.74 -10.03
C CYS A 32 -4.11 3.02 -10.57
N PHE A 33 -3.10 3.55 -9.88
CA PHE A 33 -2.48 4.82 -10.28
C PHE A 33 -1.94 4.82 -11.72
N TYR A 34 -1.49 3.68 -12.23
CA TYR A 34 -0.96 3.55 -13.59
C TYR A 34 -2.03 3.52 -14.68
N GLU A 35 -3.29 3.24 -14.35
CA GLU A 35 -4.41 3.23 -15.31
C GLU A 35 -4.99 4.63 -15.50
N ILE A 36 -4.89 5.48 -14.46
CA ILE A 36 -5.46 6.84 -14.45
C ILE A 36 -4.97 7.72 -15.63
N PRO A 37 -3.68 7.74 -16.02
CA PRO A 37 -3.24 8.48 -17.20
C PRO A 37 -3.97 8.07 -18.49
N ASP A 38 -4.23 6.77 -18.68
CA ASP A 38 -4.94 6.26 -19.85
C ASP A 38 -6.42 6.66 -19.83
N TRP A 39 -7.04 6.65 -18.65
CA TRP A 39 -8.39 7.19 -18.45
C TRP A 39 -8.47 8.68 -18.80
N ILE A 40 -7.53 9.50 -18.32
CA ILE A 40 -7.46 10.92 -18.63
C ILE A 40 -7.28 11.14 -20.13
N ASN A 41 -6.39 10.37 -20.78
CA ASN A 41 -6.15 10.47 -22.21
C ASN A 41 -7.39 10.06 -23.04
N GLY A 42 -8.11 9.03 -22.61
CA GLY A 42 -9.27 8.49 -23.33
C GLY A 42 -10.57 9.28 -23.12
N THR A 43 -10.78 9.85 -21.94
CA THR A 43 -12.05 10.49 -21.54
C THR A 43 -11.93 11.99 -21.23
N GLY A 44 -10.70 12.51 -21.20
CA GLY A 44 -10.37 13.90 -20.86
C GLY A 44 -10.13 14.14 -19.36
N TYR A 45 -10.61 13.26 -18.46
CA TYR A 45 -10.36 13.36 -17.03
C TYR A 45 -10.68 12.05 -16.29
N TYR A 46 -10.02 11.85 -15.16
CA TYR A 46 -10.44 10.95 -14.10
C TYR A 46 -11.30 11.71 -13.09
N GLN A 47 -12.42 11.12 -12.69
CA GLN A 47 -13.43 11.68 -11.76
C GLN A 47 -12.88 12.07 -10.39
N GLY A 48 -11.75 11.48 -9.99
CA GLY A 48 -11.18 11.65 -8.66
C GLY A 48 -11.72 10.64 -7.65
N ALA A 49 -10.90 10.34 -6.65
CA ALA A 49 -11.28 9.55 -5.48
C ALA A 49 -11.45 10.44 -4.24
N VAL A 50 -12.10 9.89 -3.21
CA VAL A 50 -12.16 10.46 -1.86
C VAL A 50 -11.66 9.41 -0.89
N ILE A 51 -10.65 9.76 -0.09
CA ILE A 51 -10.23 8.94 1.05
C ILE A 51 -11.03 9.34 2.29
N ARG A 52 -11.51 8.36 3.06
CA ARG A 52 -12.23 8.60 4.32
C ARG A 52 -11.71 7.73 5.44
N PHE A 53 -11.86 8.22 6.67
CA PHE A 53 -11.48 7.52 7.89
C PHE A 53 -12.71 7.35 8.78
N TYR A 54 -12.97 6.12 9.20
CA TYR A 54 -14.14 5.73 9.97
C TYR A 54 -13.71 5.41 11.39
N ASP A 55 -14.25 6.12 12.37
CA ASP A 55 -13.97 5.89 13.78
C ASP A 55 -15.00 4.92 14.37
N LEU A 56 -14.58 3.69 14.70
CA LEU A 56 -15.48 2.69 15.27
C LEU A 56 -16.03 3.07 16.64
N LEU A 57 -15.33 3.96 17.38
CA LEU A 57 -15.72 4.38 18.72
C LEU A 57 -16.77 5.49 18.66
N SER A 58 -16.49 6.58 17.92
CA SER A 58 -17.38 7.75 17.86
C SER A 58 -18.45 7.64 16.78
N LYS A 59 -18.29 6.71 15.82
CA LYS A 59 -19.12 6.59 14.60
C LYS A 59 -18.96 7.75 13.62
N GLU A 60 -18.02 8.66 13.87
CA GLU A 60 -17.71 9.76 12.97
C GLU A 60 -16.97 9.27 11.71
N VAL A 61 -17.21 9.98 10.61
CA VAL A 61 -16.53 9.75 9.33
C VAL A 61 -15.77 11.03 8.96
N TYR A 62 -14.48 10.87 8.71
CA TYR A 62 -13.59 12.00 8.45
C TYR A 62 -13.12 11.99 7.00
N THR A 63 -13.31 13.12 6.32
CA THR A 63 -12.93 13.33 4.93
C THR A 63 -11.85 14.42 4.86
N PRO A 64 -10.55 14.08 4.84
CA PRO A 64 -9.46 15.08 4.90
C PRO A 64 -9.35 15.96 3.66
N PHE A 65 -9.93 15.55 2.52
CA PHE A 65 -9.86 16.28 1.26
C PHE A 65 -11.21 16.25 0.55
N GLU A 66 -11.59 17.36 -0.07
CA GLU A 66 -12.72 17.40 -1.00
C GLU A 66 -12.40 16.57 -2.27
N LYS A 67 -13.44 16.08 -2.94
CA LYS A 67 -13.29 15.36 -4.20
C LYS A 67 -12.77 16.29 -5.30
N GLU A 68 -11.64 15.93 -5.90
CA GLU A 68 -11.01 16.69 -6.97
C GLU A 68 -10.76 15.77 -8.18
N LYS A 69 -11.10 16.22 -9.39
CA LYS A 69 -10.80 15.48 -10.63
C LYS A 69 -9.30 15.24 -10.75
N ASN A 70 -8.92 14.10 -11.30
CA ASN A 70 -7.53 13.72 -11.55
C ASN A 70 -6.70 13.63 -10.25
N VAL A 71 -7.34 13.33 -9.11
CA VAL A 71 -6.67 13.11 -7.82
C VAL A 71 -7.09 11.76 -7.27
N SER A 72 -6.13 10.93 -6.86
CA SER A 72 -6.36 9.64 -6.21
C SER A 72 -5.48 9.46 -4.97
N TYR A 73 -5.75 8.43 -4.18
CA TYR A 73 -5.09 8.16 -2.90
C TYR A 73 -4.75 6.68 -2.73
N SER A 74 -3.71 6.38 -1.96
CA SER A 74 -3.48 5.01 -1.47
C SER A 74 -4.34 4.75 -0.22
N TYR A 75 -4.52 3.48 0.13
CA TYR A 75 -4.97 3.15 1.48
C TYR A 75 -3.94 3.63 2.53
N ALA A 76 -4.43 3.91 3.73
CA ALA A 76 -3.63 4.45 4.81
C ALA A 76 -2.90 3.36 5.61
N LYS A 77 -1.70 3.69 6.07
CA LYS A 77 -0.91 2.91 7.03
C LYS A 77 -0.79 3.68 8.36
N PHE A 78 -0.66 2.98 9.47
CA PHE A 78 -0.54 3.60 10.80
C PHE A 78 0.84 3.40 11.40
N LYS A 79 1.42 4.48 11.93
CA LYS A 79 2.69 4.45 12.67
C LYS A 79 2.78 5.64 13.60
N ASN A 80 3.34 5.47 14.79
CA ASN A 80 3.59 6.55 15.75
C ASN A 80 2.36 7.45 16.01
N ASN A 81 1.17 6.86 16.10
CA ASN A 81 -0.11 7.55 16.30
C ASN A 81 -0.59 8.45 15.15
N PHE A 82 -0.05 8.30 13.94
CA PHE A 82 -0.52 9.00 12.74
C PHE A 82 -0.83 8.03 11.61
N PHE A 83 -1.72 8.47 10.73
CA PHE A 83 -1.99 7.84 9.44
C PHE A 83 -1.09 8.42 8.35
N TYR A 84 -0.64 7.55 7.47
CA TYR A 84 0.21 7.90 6.34
C TYR A 84 -0.36 7.29 5.07
N PHE A 85 -0.44 8.08 4.01
CA PHE A 85 -0.92 7.62 2.71
C PHE A 85 -0.36 8.50 1.60
N LEU A 86 -0.41 7.99 0.38
CA LEU A 86 -0.06 8.75 -0.81
C LEU A 86 -1.29 9.50 -1.32
N LYS A 87 -1.09 10.76 -1.70
CA LYS A 87 -1.99 11.53 -2.57
C LYS A 87 -1.31 11.69 -3.91
N VAL A 88 -1.94 11.24 -4.99
CA VAL A 88 -1.44 11.40 -6.36
C VAL A 88 -2.31 12.43 -7.07
N ASP A 89 -1.73 13.56 -7.44
CA ASP A 89 -2.38 14.67 -8.11
C ASP A 89 -1.84 14.80 -9.54
N PHE A 90 -2.63 14.34 -10.51
CA PHE A 90 -2.27 14.37 -11.93
C PHE A 90 -2.44 15.77 -12.56
N ASN A 91 -3.21 16.67 -11.94
CA ASN A 91 -3.28 18.07 -12.38
C ASN A 91 -1.94 18.76 -12.12
N LYS A 92 -1.36 18.51 -10.94
CA LYS A 92 -0.08 19.09 -10.50
C LYS A 92 1.13 18.25 -10.90
N ASN A 93 0.91 17.02 -11.35
CA ASN A 93 1.94 16.02 -11.65
C ASN A 93 2.82 15.68 -10.44
N ILE A 94 2.21 15.43 -9.27
CA ILE A 94 2.92 15.19 -8.02
C ILE A 94 2.33 13.98 -7.27
N VAL A 95 3.22 13.16 -6.68
CA VAL A 95 2.91 12.21 -5.60
C VAL A 95 3.32 12.84 -4.28
N GLU A 96 2.41 12.90 -3.31
CA GLU A 96 2.63 13.47 -1.98
C GLU A 96 2.49 12.40 -0.89
N LEU A 97 3.44 12.33 0.04
CA LEU A 97 3.28 11.59 1.28
C LEU A 97 2.57 12.47 2.31
N ILE A 98 1.36 12.07 2.68
CA ILE A 98 0.54 12.77 3.66
C ILE A 98 0.70 12.09 5.02
N LYS A 99 0.83 12.91 6.07
CA LYS A 99 0.67 12.51 7.48
C LYS A 99 -0.60 13.15 8.01
N TYR A 100 -1.46 12.33 8.62
CA TYR A 100 -2.80 12.73 9.02
C TYR A 100 -3.18 12.15 10.37
N TYR A 101 -3.94 12.92 11.13
CA TYR A 101 -4.74 12.41 12.24
C TYR A 101 -6.06 13.18 12.28
N PRO A 102 -7.22 12.50 12.30
CA PRO A 102 -8.53 13.14 12.28
C PRO A 102 -8.67 14.30 13.25
N GLU A 103 -9.15 15.43 12.73
CA GLU A 103 -9.41 16.69 13.46
C GLU A 103 -8.20 17.35 14.16
N GLN A 104 -7.00 16.76 14.06
CA GLN A 104 -5.82 17.27 14.76
C GLN A 104 -4.76 17.82 13.79
N SER A 105 -4.41 17.07 12.75
CA SER A 105 -3.30 17.47 11.87
C SER A 105 -3.42 16.86 10.49
N LEU A 106 -3.06 17.65 9.47
CA LEU A 106 -2.88 17.22 8.09
C LEU A 106 -1.60 17.89 7.55
N GLU A 107 -0.60 17.09 7.22
CA GLU A 107 0.73 17.57 6.83
C GLU A 107 1.21 16.86 5.56
N SER A 108 1.76 17.62 4.60
CA SER A 108 2.45 17.07 3.44
C SER A 108 3.94 16.96 3.78
N LEU A 109 4.44 15.73 3.93
CA LEU A 109 5.80 15.45 4.39
C LEU A 109 6.82 15.46 3.25
N HIS A 110 6.42 14.98 2.08
CA HIS A 110 7.31 14.87 0.93
C HIS A 110 6.50 14.91 -0.37
N LYS A 111 7.12 15.44 -1.43
CA LYS A 111 6.52 15.55 -2.77
C LYS A 111 7.52 15.08 -3.81
N ILE A 112 7.09 14.20 -4.71
CA ILE A 112 7.89 13.70 -5.83
C ILE A 112 7.12 13.98 -7.12
N PRO A 113 7.75 14.57 -8.16
CA PRO A 113 7.10 14.70 -9.46
C PRO A 113 6.71 13.33 -10.04
N ILE A 114 5.51 13.21 -10.61
CA ILE A 114 5.04 11.93 -11.21
C ILE A 114 6.02 11.40 -12.26
N LYS A 115 6.66 12.29 -13.03
CA LYS A 115 7.67 11.91 -14.04
C LYS A 115 8.92 11.22 -13.47
N GLU A 116 9.14 11.27 -12.15
CA GLU A 116 10.30 10.69 -11.47
C GLU A 116 9.97 9.35 -10.79
N VAL A 117 8.71 8.92 -10.86
CA VAL A 117 8.23 7.65 -10.29
C VAL A 117 7.53 6.81 -11.36
N GLU A 118 7.56 5.50 -11.19
CA GLU A 118 6.76 4.58 -11.99
C GLU A 118 5.41 4.40 -11.31
N LEU A 119 4.30 4.56 -12.03
CA LEU A 119 2.98 4.46 -11.40
C LEU A 119 2.53 3.00 -11.19
N TYR A 120 3.18 2.03 -11.86
CA TYR A 120 2.80 0.63 -11.78
C TYR A 120 3.08 0.08 -10.37
N ASN A 121 2.02 -0.36 -9.69
CA ASN A 121 2.05 -0.75 -8.28
C ASN A 121 2.75 0.29 -7.37
N LEU A 122 2.55 1.59 -7.63
CA LEU A 122 3.03 2.64 -6.73
C LEU A 122 2.33 2.49 -5.36
N SER A 123 3.11 2.31 -4.31
CA SER A 123 2.65 2.02 -2.95
C SER A 123 3.48 2.74 -1.90
N LEU A 124 2.97 2.71 -0.66
CA LEU A 124 3.71 3.13 0.53
C LEU A 124 4.12 1.89 1.32
N GLU A 125 5.37 1.44 1.25
CA GLU A 125 5.85 0.26 1.98
C GLU A 125 6.23 0.56 3.42
N ASP A 126 5.94 -0.41 4.31
CA ASP A 126 6.26 -0.29 5.73
C ASP A 126 7.75 -0.60 5.98
N GLY A 127 8.26 -0.17 7.13
CA GLY A 127 9.68 -0.23 7.44
C GLY A 127 10.05 0.49 8.73
N TYR A 128 11.35 0.70 8.95
CA TYR A 128 11.81 1.65 9.96
C TYR A 128 11.27 3.06 9.67
N GLU A 129 11.34 3.45 8.39
CA GLU A 129 10.64 4.59 7.80
C GLU A 129 9.62 4.07 6.78
N PHE A 130 8.63 4.87 6.37
CA PHE A 130 7.79 4.51 5.23
C PHE A 130 8.53 4.80 3.94
N HIS A 131 8.44 3.86 2.98
CA HIS A 131 9.06 4.04 1.68
C HIS A 131 8.01 4.28 0.59
N ILE A 132 8.19 5.31 -0.23
CA ILE A 132 7.40 5.46 -1.47
C ILE A 132 8.05 4.59 -2.52
N CYS A 133 7.31 3.62 -3.05
CA CYS A 133 7.88 2.55 -3.86
C CYS A 133 7.02 2.23 -5.08
N SER A 134 7.63 1.63 -6.09
CA SER A 134 6.93 0.95 -7.18
C SER A 134 7.48 -0.46 -7.34
N SER A 135 6.63 -1.39 -7.75
CA SER A 135 6.99 -2.81 -7.80
C SER A 135 6.44 -3.50 -9.05
N SER A 136 7.33 -3.93 -9.93
CA SER A 136 7.05 -4.75 -11.11
C SER A 136 8.02 -5.93 -11.15
N ASP A 137 8.69 -6.13 -12.28
CA ASP A 137 9.94 -6.89 -12.42
C ASP A 137 11.13 -6.28 -11.65
N ARG A 138 10.98 -5.03 -11.15
CA ARG A 138 11.92 -4.38 -10.24
C ARG A 138 11.17 -3.76 -9.07
N PHE A 139 11.81 -3.75 -7.92
CA PHE A 139 11.37 -2.94 -6.78
C PHE A 139 12.21 -1.67 -6.75
N ILE A 140 11.55 -0.51 -6.75
CA ILE A 140 12.21 0.79 -6.70
C ILE A 140 11.68 1.54 -5.49
N SER A 141 12.59 1.99 -4.62
CA SER A 141 12.25 2.97 -3.59
C SER A 141 12.68 4.36 -4.06
N TYR A 142 11.83 5.36 -3.89
CA TYR A 142 12.11 6.76 -4.24
C TYR A 142 12.38 7.63 -3.01
N TYR A 143 11.74 7.30 -1.89
CA TYR A 143 11.85 7.98 -0.60
C TYR A 143 11.79 6.92 0.51
N PRO A 144 12.47 7.11 1.66
CA PRO A 144 13.40 8.19 1.99
C PRO A 144 14.77 8.05 1.33
N ARG A 145 15.05 6.88 0.73
CA ARG A 145 16.32 6.59 0.07
C ARG A 145 16.05 5.94 -1.27
N LYS A 146 16.75 6.41 -2.30
CA LYS A 146 16.62 5.84 -3.63
C LYS A 146 17.49 4.60 -3.79
N PHE A 147 16.87 3.47 -4.10
CA PHE A 147 17.54 2.23 -4.48
C PHE A 147 16.60 1.39 -5.34
N SER A 148 17.15 0.35 -5.99
CA SER A 148 16.34 -0.59 -6.74
C SER A 148 16.96 -1.98 -6.74
N ILE A 149 16.11 -3.00 -6.69
CA ILE A 149 16.52 -4.40 -6.87
C ILE A 149 15.68 -5.05 -7.96
N ASP A 150 16.23 -6.06 -8.62
CA ASP A 150 15.45 -6.90 -9.54
C ASP A 150 14.59 -7.88 -8.73
N MET A 151 13.35 -8.08 -9.18
CA MET A 151 12.36 -8.92 -8.52
C MET A 151 12.03 -10.12 -9.40
N LYS A 152 11.86 -11.29 -8.77
CA LYS A 152 11.27 -12.44 -9.45
C LYS A 152 9.74 -12.28 -9.45
N PRO A 153 9.02 -12.81 -10.46
CA PRO A 153 7.56 -12.68 -10.54
C PRO A 153 6.79 -13.17 -9.30
N ALA A 154 7.38 -14.09 -8.55
CA ALA A 154 6.77 -14.64 -7.34
C ALA A 154 7.08 -13.87 -6.05
N GLN A 155 7.80 -12.75 -6.12
CA GLN A 155 8.30 -12.01 -4.97
C GLN A 155 7.51 -10.73 -4.70
N SER A 156 7.34 -10.38 -3.43
CA SER A 156 6.75 -9.12 -2.99
C SER A 156 7.47 -8.58 -1.77
N VAL A 157 7.94 -7.33 -1.84
CA VAL A 157 8.56 -6.64 -0.69
C VAL A 157 7.46 -6.26 0.29
N LEU A 158 7.67 -6.55 1.57
CA LEU A 158 6.68 -6.31 2.63
C LEU A 158 7.14 -5.29 3.67
N TYR A 159 8.44 -5.30 3.98
CA TYR A 159 9.01 -4.48 5.03
C TYR A 159 10.47 -4.13 4.74
N ILE A 160 10.85 -2.90 5.08
CA ILE A 160 12.21 -2.38 4.87
C ILE A 160 12.81 -1.95 6.22
N ASP A 161 13.78 -2.73 6.72
CA ASP A 161 14.50 -2.39 7.95
C ASP A 161 15.91 -1.90 7.61
N LYS A 162 16.07 -0.59 7.53
CA LYS A 162 17.35 0.08 7.21
C LYS A 162 17.93 -0.40 5.89
N ASP A 163 18.81 -1.38 5.93
CA ASP A 163 19.55 -1.92 4.78
C ASP A 163 19.11 -3.36 4.46
N ARG A 164 17.92 -3.77 4.94
CA ARG A 164 17.35 -5.10 4.73
C ARG A 164 15.94 -5.04 4.18
N LEU A 165 15.68 -5.87 3.18
CA LEU A 165 14.37 -6.06 2.55
C LEU A 165 13.79 -7.40 2.99
N TYR A 166 12.57 -7.40 3.51
CA TYR A 166 11.82 -8.61 3.82
C TYR A 166 10.82 -8.87 2.71
N ILE A 167 10.96 -10.03 2.08
CA ILE A 167 10.25 -10.39 0.85
C ILE A 167 9.53 -11.71 1.06
N ASN A 168 8.24 -11.75 0.76
CA ASN A 168 7.53 -13.02 0.58
C ASN A 168 7.76 -13.53 -0.84
N GLN A 169 8.01 -14.82 -0.97
CA GLN A 169 8.05 -15.52 -2.24
C GLN A 169 7.11 -16.73 -2.21
N TRP A 170 6.07 -16.70 -3.03
CA TRP A 170 5.17 -17.84 -3.16
C TRP A 170 5.85 -18.94 -3.99
N ILE A 171 5.68 -20.17 -3.53
CA ILE A 171 6.24 -21.38 -4.14
C ILE A 171 5.09 -22.32 -4.45
N GLU A 172 4.99 -22.71 -5.71
CA GLU A 172 4.14 -23.80 -6.16
C GLU A 172 4.99 -24.97 -6.64
N GLU A 173 4.78 -26.13 -6.04
CA GLU A 173 5.35 -27.41 -6.44
C GLU A 173 4.24 -28.32 -6.98
N GLY A 174 4.60 -29.33 -7.77
CA GLY A 174 3.65 -30.32 -8.27
C GLY A 174 2.78 -29.81 -9.43
N ILE A 175 3.31 -28.91 -10.26
CA ILE A 175 2.71 -28.48 -11.52
C ILE A 175 3.51 -29.05 -12.69
N GLU A 176 2.85 -29.79 -13.58
CA GLU A 176 3.43 -30.33 -14.81
C GLU A 176 2.70 -29.75 -16.03
N GLY A 177 3.33 -28.80 -16.71
CA GLY A 177 2.65 -27.99 -17.73
C GLY A 177 1.50 -27.19 -17.10
N ASP A 178 0.28 -27.40 -17.57
CA ASP A 178 -0.93 -26.75 -17.04
C ASP A 178 -1.72 -27.64 -16.05
N LYS A 179 -1.12 -28.74 -15.55
CA LYS A 179 -1.82 -29.71 -14.69
C LYS A 179 -1.26 -29.74 -13.28
N ILE A 180 -2.17 -29.62 -12.32
CA ILE A 180 -1.90 -29.84 -10.89
C ILE A 180 -1.81 -31.34 -10.64
N THR A 181 -0.69 -31.79 -10.07
CA THR A 181 -0.45 -33.19 -9.68
C THR A 181 -0.92 -33.45 -8.24
N ASN A 182 -0.95 -34.72 -7.84
CA ASN A 182 -1.28 -35.08 -6.45
C ASN A 182 -0.23 -34.62 -5.43
N ASP A 183 0.97 -34.25 -5.87
CA ASP A 183 2.06 -33.76 -5.02
C ASP A 183 2.05 -32.23 -4.86
N TYR A 184 0.95 -31.57 -5.27
CA TYR A 184 0.84 -30.10 -5.23
C TYR A 184 1.02 -29.54 -3.82
N LYS A 185 1.86 -28.51 -3.73
CA LYS A 185 2.08 -27.74 -2.52
C LYS A 185 2.17 -26.27 -2.88
N TYR A 186 1.40 -25.46 -2.17
CA TYR A 186 1.55 -24.02 -2.12
C TYR A 186 2.09 -23.61 -0.76
N TYR A 187 3.17 -22.85 -0.73
CA TYR A 187 3.68 -22.25 0.50
C TYR A 187 4.50 -20.99 0.21
N GLU A 188 4.69 -20.18 1.23
CA GLU A 188 5.52 -18.98 1.17
C GLU A 188 6.92 -19.24 1.73
N LYS A 189 7.89 -18.51 1.20
CA LYS A 189 9.20 -18.35 1.80
C LYS A 189 9.41 -16.89 2.16
N LEU A 190 9.96 -16.65 3.34
CA LEU A 190 10.52 -15.36 3.71
C LEU A 190 11.97 -15.32 3.24
N LEU A 191 12.27 -14.35 2.38
CA LEU A 191 13.62 -13.95 2.03
C LEU A 191 13.98 -12.66 2.75
N VAL A 192 15.24 -12.56 3.16
CA VAL A 192 15.84 -11.31 3.62
C VAL A 192 16.98 -10.98 2.66
N LEU A 193 16.89 -9.85 1.99
CA LEU A 193 17.90 -9.36 1.05
C LEU A 193 18.57 -8.09 1.59
N ASP A 194 19.79 -7.81 1.13
CA ASP A 194 20.36 -6.46 1.24
C ASP A 194 19.81 -5.55 0.13
N LEU A 195 20.21 -4.27 0.12
CA LEU A 195 19.77 -3.28 -0.87
C LEU A 195 20.40 -3.47 -2.26
N ASP A 196 21.39 -4.34 -2.39
CA ASP A 196 22.01 -4.73 -3.67
C ASP A 196 21.33 -5.97 -4.28
N GLY A 197 20.34 -6.55 -3.58
CA GLY A 197 19.58 -7.71 -4.02
C GLY A 197 20.20 -9.06 -3.65
N ASN A 198 21.26 -9.08 -2.83
CA ASN A 198 21.87 -10.33 -2.38
C ASN A 198 21.04 -10.96 -1.26
N ILE A 199 20.79 -12.27 -1.36
CA ILE A 199 20.07 -13.02 -0.32
C ILE A 199 20.95 -13.16 0.92
N ILE A 200 20.50 -12.59 2.04
CA ILE A 200 21.10 -12.74 3.37
C ILE A 200 20.60 -14.04 4.02
N SER A 201 19.29 -14.31 3.92
CA SER A 201 18.69 -15.53 4.46
C SER A 201 17.39 -15.91 3.75
N GLU A 202 17.06 -17.20 3.80
CA GLU A 202 15.81 -17.77 3.28
C GLU A 202 15.25 -18.76 4.31
N ARG A 203 13.94 -18.71 4.56
CA ARG A 203 13.24 -19.74 5.34
C ARG A 203 11.80 -19.89 4.90
N LYS A 204 11.21 -21.07 5.11
CA LYS A 204 9.77 -21.29 4.92
C LYS A 204 8.98 -20.43 5.91
N GLY A 205 7.90 -19.84 5.41
CA GLY A 205 6.92 -19.08 6.20
C GLY A 205 6.43 -17.84 5.47
N SER A 206 5.19 -17.45 5.76
CA SER A 206 4.59 -16.22 5.25
C SER A 206 4.69 -15.11 6.29
N LEU A 207 5.35 -14.01 5.94
CA LEU A 207 5.43 -12.84 6.81
C LEU A 207 4.20 -11.96 6.58
N SER A 208 3.54 -11.53 7.65
CA SER A 208 2.38 -10.63 7.57
C SER A 208 2.23 -9.78 8.83
N GLN A 209 1.75 -8.55 8.67
CA GLN A 209 1.37 -7.68 9.79
C GLN A 209 -0.08 -7.97 10.20
N TYR A 210 -0.35 -7.96 11.50
CA TYR A 210 -1.67 -8.22 12.07
C TYR A 210 -2.26 -6.95 12.71
N PRO A 211 -3.56 -6.93 13.07
CA PRO A 211 -4.23 -5.74 13.60
C PRO A 211 -3.53 -5.09 14.81
N ASN A 212 -2.86 -5.90 15.65
CA ASN A 212 -2.06 -5.42 16.78
C ASN A 212 -0.73 -4.74 16.38
N GLY A 213 -0.48 -4.54 15.09
CA GLY A 213 0.71 -3.90 14.52
C GLY A 213 1.96 -4.77 14.49
N LYS A 214 1.90 -5.98 15.04
CA LYS A 214 3.03 -6.90 15.07
C LYS A 214 3.08 -7.72 13.80
N TRP A 215 4.31 -8.06 13.41
CA TRP A 215 4.62 -8.94 12.30
C TRP A 215 4.74 -10.37 12.80
N TYR A 216 4.12 -11.31 12.09
CA TYR A 216 4.17 -12.73 12.39
C TYR A 216 4.64 -13.49 11.16
N LEU A 217 5.41 -14.54 11.41
CA LEU A 217 5.75 -15.55 10.42
C LEU A 217 4.92 -16.80 10.71
N SER A 218 4.05 -17.19 9.79
CA SER A 218 3.24 -18.41 9.86
C SER A 218 3.78 -19.52 8.96
#